data_AF-A0A813F9G6-F1
#
_entry.id   AF-A0A813F9G6-F1
#
_cell.length_a   1.000
_cell.length_b   1.000
_cell.length_c   1.000
_cell.angle_alpha   90.00
_cell.angle_beta   90.00
_cell.angle_gamma   90.00
#
_symmetry.space_group_name_H-M   'P 1'
#
loop_
_entity.id
_entity.type
_entity.pdbx_description
1 polymer ?
#
loop_
_entity_poly.entity_id
_entity_poly.type
_entity_poly.pdbx_seq_one_letter_code
_entity_poly.pdbx_strand_id
1 'polypeptide(L)'
;MTSPHCKLQGRTLSVFLLVFTALGAEHDQVPKIVWSFWNDHSSLPKTVRFAQASWQHFAPGYDIRFLDSETWKAHVGAGVVQCSGVSPSAGDYRFADWLRLTLLADHGGIWLDSSIVLTPPLDLLVNRTAQLSGVHLEDVLFETYFIASTRKGKIISRWREEYVRICGLSQDDFEVYLGGLKGAGIEPLNGHFADCDWRDKSWGHVMVDRVIHAAADLTNMLVKYTGHYMHPCGEHYWMHYLRINVALNSVLGTSGKSLQLHSLDKHGISVADTLQTLSAVSVQNGWNNTRIAHFLVAPESNSFDVESIHAMKWRSGERRSLDAFDSCAEGSVICRLQRVIGGNLYKETPLEGESLSAPPERHEL
;
A
#
# COMPACT_ATOMS: atom_id res chain seq x y z
N MET A 1 -82.48 32.79 -22.83
CA MET A 1 -83.13 31.85 -21.90
C MET A 1 -82.06 30.94 -21.32
N THR A 2 -81.87 31.01 -19.99
CA THR A 2 -81.33 29.99 -19.06
C THR A 2 -79.98 29.30 -19.35
N SER A 3 -78.97 29.68 -18.53
CA SER A 3 -77.79 28.93 -17.98
C SER A 3 -78.08 27.42 -17.70
N PRO A 4 -77.14 26.46 -17.42
CA PRO A 4 -75.87 26.65 -16.69
C PRO A 4 -74.71 25.61 -16.88
N HIS A 5 -73.65 25.81 -16.07
CA HIS A 5 -72.67 24.83 -15.54
C HIS A 5 -71.38 24.51 -16.31
N CYS A 6 -70.33 25.26 -15.94
CA CYS A 6 -68.94 24.86 -16.04
C CYS A 6 -68.63 23.77 -15.00
N LYS A 7 -68.24 22.56 -15.45
CA LYS A 7 -67.75 21.46 -14.60
C LYS A 7 -66.22 21.49 -14.55
N LEU A 8 -65.68 21.65 -13.34
CA LEU A 8 -64.30 21.31 -13.00
C LEU A 8 -64.09 19.81 -13.22
N GLN A 9 -63.14 19.44 -14.08
CA GLN A 9 -62.71 18.05 -14.24
C GLN A 9 -61.29 17.91 -13.68
N GLY A 10 -61.17 17.09 -12.63
CA GLY A 10 -59.96 16.88 -11.85
C GLY A 10 -58.82 16.28 -12.67
N ARG A 11 -57.61 16.80 -12.45
CA ARG A 11 -56.36 16.20 -12.89
C ARG A 11 -55.94 15.14 -11.87
N THR A 12 -55.99 13.87 -12.25
CA THR A 12 -55.28 12.79 -11.58
C THR A 12 -53.78 12.99 -11.80
N LEU A 13 -53.05 13.32 -10.74
CA LEU A 13 -51.59 13.38 -10.74
C LEU A 13 -51.08 11.94 -10.58
N SER A 14 -50.68 11.30 -11.68
CA SER A 14 -49.94 10.04 -11.61
C SER A 14 -48.54 10.32 -11.06
N VAL A 15 -48.31 9.92 -9.82
CA VAL A 15 -46.97 9.85 -9.21
C VAL A 15 -46.23 8.69 -9.86
N PHE A 16 -45.46 8.97 -10.90
CA PHE A 16 -44.41 8.06 -11.35
C PHE A 16 -43.28 8.13 -10.33
N LEU A 17 -43.27 7.16 -9.40
CA LEU A 17 -42.14 6.94 -8.50
C LEU A 17 -40.94 6.50 -9.34
N LEU A 18 -39.96 7.38 -9.50
CA LEU A 18 -38.65 7.12 -10.11
C LEU A 18 -37.89 6.09 -9.26
N VAL A 19 -38.11 4.80 -9.52
CA VAL A 19 -37.21 3.73 -9.08
C VAL A 19 -36.28 3.41 -10.25
N PHE A 20 -35.27 4.27 -10.47
CA PHE A 20 -34.27 4.05 -11.54
C PHE A 20 -32.82 4.36 -11.15
N THR A 21 -32.50 4.55 -9.87
CA THR A 21 -31.15 4.96 -9.43
C THR A 21 -30.60 4.12 -8.28
N ALA A 22 -30.56 2.80 -8.45
CA ALA A 22 -29.81 1.93 -7.51
C ALA A 22 -28.85 0.98 -8.24
N LEU A 23 -29.24 0.45 -9.40
CA LEU A 23 -28.42 -0.52 -10.14
C LEU A 23 -27.26 0.11 -10.94
N GLY A 24 -27.34 1.41 -11.26
CA GLY A 24 -26.27 2.12 -11.98
C GLY A 24 -25.14 2.63 -11.08
N ALA A 25 -25.40 2.86 -9.79
CA ALA A 25 -24.45 3.50 -8.88
C ALA A 25 -23.39 2.54 -8.29
N GLU A 26 -23.63 1.22 -8.32
CA GLU A 26 -22.72 0.25 -7.71
C GLU A 26 -21.42 0.06 -8.51
N HIS A 27 -21.43 0.37 -9.82
CA HIS A 27 -20.25 0.31 -10.66
C HIS A 27 -19.28 1.49 -10.45
N ASP A 28 -19.79 2.61 -9.95
CA ASP A 28 -19.02 3.86 -9.78
C ASP A 28 -18.44 4.00 -8.36
N GLN A 29 -18.60 3.00 -7.50
CA GLN A 29 -18.02 2.97 -6.17
C GLN A 29 -17.03 1.82 -6.01
N VAL A 30 -15.98 2.02 -5.22
CA VAL A 30 -15.09 0.95 -4.77
C VAL A 30 -15.93 -0.09 -4.01
N PRO A 31 -15.94 -1.40 -4.34
CA PRO A 31 -16.63 -2.41 -3.52
C PRO A 31 -16.08 -2.55 -2.09
N LYS A 32 -16.89 -2.99 -1.12
CA LYS A 32 -16.42 -3.31 0.26
C LYS A 32 -15.78 -4.71 0.32
N ILE A 33 -14.77 -4.95 -0.51
CA ILE A 33 -14.01 -6.20 -0.56
C ILE A 33 -12.56 -5.86 -0.26
N VAL A 34 -11.96 -6.54 0.71
CA VAL A 34 -10.52 -6.45 0.98
C VAL A 34 -9.85 -7.72 0.46
N TRP A 35 -8.86 -7.55 -0.40
CA TRP A 35 -8.02 -8.59 -0.96
C TRP A 35 -6.65 -8.52 -0.30
N SER A 36 -6.16 -9.66 0.15
CA SER A 36 -4.80 -9.80 0.64
C SER A 36 -4.27 -11.19 0.31
N PHE A 37 -2.96 -11.35 0.22
CA PHE A 37 -2.33 -12.62 -0.12
C PHE A 37 -1.15 -12.92 0.79
N TRP A 38 -1.08 -14.18 1.21
CA TRP A 38 0.09 -14.77 1.84
C TRP A 38 0.21 -16.23 1.41
N ASN A 39 1.36 -16.62 0.88
CA ASN A 39 1.50 -17.89 0.15
C ASN A 39 1.14 -19.15 0.95
N ASP A 40 1.37 -19.15 2.28
CA ASP A 40 1.15 -20.29 3.17
C ASP A 40 0.54 -19.84 4.51
N HIS A 41 -0.72 -20.17 4.75
CA HIS A 41 -1.42 -19.82 6.00
C HIS A 41 -1.09 -20.73 7.18
N SER A 42 -0.42 -21.87 6.97
CA SER A 42 -0.04 -22.77 8.05
C SER A 42 1.06 -22.19 8.95
N SER A 43 1.82 -21.23 8.42
CA SER A 43 3.00 -20.64 9.05
C SER A 43 2.97 -19.10 9.09
N LEU A 44 1.81 -18.52 9.44
CA LEU A 44 1.66 -17.06 9.50
C LEU A 44 2.55 -16.42 10.58
N PRO A 45 3.35 -15.40 10.25
CA PRO A 45 4.10 -14.61 11.24
C PRO A 45 3.17 -13.92 12.26
N LYS A 46 3.65 -13.68 13.48
CA LYS A 46 2.87 -13.03 14.57
C LYS A 46 2.36 -11.65 14.12
N THR A 47 3.22 -10.89 13.45
CA THR A 47 2.90 -9.62 12.80
C THR A 47 1.78 -9.71 11.76
N VAL A 48 1.74 -10.76 10.93
CA VAL A 48 0.65 -10.93 9.94
C VAL A 48 -0.67 -11.27 10.63
N ARG A 49 -0.65 -12.11 11.67
CA ARG A 49 -1.85 -12.37 12.49
C ARG A 49 -2.34 -11.10 13.19
N PHE A 50 -1.41 -10.24 13.63
CA PHE A 50 -1.73 -8.95 14.22
C PHE A 50 -2.41 -8.01 13.23
N ALA A 51 -1.90 -7.93 12.00
CA ALA A 51 -2.54 -7.21 10.90
C ALA A 51 -3.97 -7.73 10.66
N GLN A 52 -4.18 -9.05 10.55
CA GLN A 52 -5.50 -9.63 10.38
C GLN A 52 -6.48 -9.25 11.51
N ALA A 53 -6.04 -9.30 12.77
CA ALA A 53 -6.86 -8.89 13.91
C ALA A 53 -7.26 -7.41 13.81
N SER A 54 -6.35 -6.54 13.36
CA SER A 54 -6.67 -5.13 13.12
C SER A 54 -7.72 -4.95 12.02
N TRP A 55 -7.71 -5.76 10.96
CA TRP A 55 -8.71 -5.64 9.89
C TRP A 55 -10.10 -6.04 10.38
N GLN A 56 -10.20 -7.10 11.19
CA GLN A 56 -11.49 -7.52 11.76
C GLN A 56 -12.10 -6.41 12.63
N HIS A 57 -11.27 -5.61 13.30
CA HIS A 57 -11.71 -4.50 14.13
C HIS A 57 -12.02 -3.22 13.30
N PHE A 58 -11.10 -2.82 12.43
CA PHE A 58 -11.13 -1.52 11.73
C PHE A 58 -11.74 -1.56 10.33
N ALA A 59 -12.10 -2.72 9.79
CA ALA A 59 -12.84 -2.84 8.53
C ALA A 59 -14.22 -3.49 8.73
N PRO A 60 -15.08 -2.98 9.64
CA PRO A 60 -16.39 -3.58 9.86
C PRO A 60 -17.25 -3.50 8.60
N GLY A 61 -17.89 -4.63 8.26
CA GLY A 61 -18.73 -4.74 7.07
C GLY A 61 -17.98 -4.86 5.74
N TYR A 62 -16.65 -5.04 5.78
CA TYR A 62 -15.88 -5.44 4.60
C TYR A 62 -15.83 -6.98 4.49
N ASP A 63 -15.93 -7.48 3.26
CA ASP A 63 -15.64 -8.88 2.93
C ASP A 63 -14.12 -9.06 2.81
N ILE A 64 -13.48 -9.60 3.86
CA ILE A 64 -12.04 -9.79 3.93
C ILE A 64 -11.67 -11.16 3.32
N ARG A 65 -11.00 -11.12 2.18
CA ARG A 65 -10.54 -12.28 1.41
C ARG A 65 -9.02 -12.38 1.51
N PHE A 66 -8.56 -13.12 2.51
CA PHE A 66 -7.15 -13.45 2.68
C PHE A 66 -6.84 -14.74 1.94
N LEU A 67 -6.09 -14.61 0.86
CA LEU A 67 -5.80 -15.69 -0.09
C LEU A 67 -4.43 -16.30 0.18
N ASP A 68 -4.26 -17.54 -0.27
CA ASP A 68 -3.01 -18.30 -0.29
C ASP A 68 -2.80 -18.98 -1.65
N SER A 69 -1.74 -19.79 -1.73
CA SER A 69 -1.36 -20.54 -2.93
C SER A 69 -2.43 -21.54 -3.40
N GLU A 70 -3.39 -21.90 -2.56
CA GLU A 70 -4.45 -22.87 -2.84
C GLU A 70 -5.78 -22.20 -3.23
N THR A 71 -6.10 -21.08 -2.60
CA THR A 71 -7.41 -20.41 -2.69
C THR A 71 -7.49 -19.33 -3.77
N TRP A 72 -6.37 -18.74 -4.19
CA TRP A 72 -6.38 -17.59 -5.12
C TRP A 72 -7.08 -17.88 -6.46
N LYS A 73 -6.95 -19.12 -6.98
CA LYS A 73 -7.47 -19.52 -8.29
C LYS A 73 -8.99 -19.40 -8.39
N ALA A 74 -9.71 -19.56 -7.27
CA ALA A 74 -11.17 -19.45 -7.23
C ALA A 74 -11.67 -18.02 -7.52
N HIS A 75 -10.78 -17.02 -7.43
CA HIS A 75 -11.11 -15.60 -7.60
C HIS A 75 -10.61 -15.00 -8.91
N VAL A 76 -9.89 -15.77 -9.73
CA VAL A 76 -9.36 -15.33 -11.02
C VAL A 76 -10.10 -16.06 -12.14
N GLY A 77 -10.52 -15.32 -13.17
CA GLY A 77 -11.25 -15.89 -14.30
C GLY A 77 -10.43 -16.96 -15.05
N ALA A 78 -11.13 -17.97 -15.58
CA ALA A 78 -10.50 -18.93 -16.48
C ALA A 78 -9.93 -18.21 -17.72
N GLY A 79 -8.66 -18.49 -18.05
CA GLY A 79 -7.98 -17.88 -19.19
C GLY A 79 -7.38 -16.50 -18.94
N VAL A 80 -7.42 -15.97 -17.71
CA VAL A 80 -6.64 -14.76 -17.37
C VAL A 80 -5.16 -15.07 -17.53
N VAL A 81 -4.49 -14.24 -18.34
CA VAL A 81 -3.06 -14.39 -18.62
C VAL A 81 -2.26 -13.98 -17.38
N GLN A 82 -1.44 -14.91 -16.89
CA GLN A 82 -0.46 -14.66 -15.86
C GLN A 82 0.86 -14.20 -16.48
N CYS A 83 1.61 -13.40 -15.74
CA CYS A 83 3.02 -13.14 -16.00
C CYS A 83 3.82 -14.43 -16.21
N SER A 84 4.58 -14.50 -17.32
CA SER A 84 5.43 -15.65 -17.60
C SER A 84 6.50 -15.83 -16.51
N GLY A 85 6.72 -17.08 -16.08
CA GLY A 85 7.72 -17.42 -15.07
C GLY A 85 7.44 -16.89 -13.66
N VAL A 86 6.18 -16.57 -13.37
CA VAL A 86 5.72 -16.13 -12.05
C VAL A 86 4.97 -17.27 -11.36
N SER A 87 5.14 -17.44 -10.05
CA SER A 87 4.46 -18.51 -9.30
C SER A 87 3.99 -18.03 -7.92
N PRO A 88 2.95 -18.66 -7.33
CA PRO A 88 2.45 -18.31 -5.98
C PRO A 88 3.39 -18.78 -4.85
N SER A 89 4.70 -18.77 -5.07
CA SER A 89 5.70 -19.19 -4.09
C SER A 89 6.12 -18.02 -3.19
N ALA A 90 6.66 -18.35 -2.01
CA ALA A 90 7.34 -17.37 -1.18
C ALA A 90 8.44 -16.65 -1.97
N GLY A 91 8.51 -15.32 -1.85
CA GLY A 91 9.57 -14.49 -2.43
C GLY A 91 9.33 -13.97 -3.85
N ASP A 92 8.34 -14.48 -4.60
CA ASP A 92 8.00 -13.95 -5.92
C ASP A 92 7.00 -12.79 -5.81
N TYR A 93 7.51 -11.59 -5.53
CA TYR A 93 6.69 -10.37 -5.42
C TYR A 93 5.87 -10.10 -6.69
N ARG A 94 6.34 -10.54 -7.86
CA ARG A 94 5.65 -10.36 -9.15
C ARG A 94 4.31 -11.11 -9.19
N PHE A 95 4.18 -12.19 -8.43
CA PHE A 95 2.91 -12.90 -8.30
C PHE A 95 1.88 -12.07 -7.57
N ALA A 96 2.26 -11.49 -6.42
CA ALA A 96 1.38 -10.62 -5.66
C ALA A 96 1.00 -9.35 -6.44
N ASP A 97 1.94 -8.78 -7.19
CA ASP A 97 1.70 -7.66 -8.11
C ASP A 97 0.68 -8.02 -9.21
N TRP A 98 0.85 -9.16 -9.87
CA TRP A 98 -0.11 -9.62 -10.87
C TRP A 98 -1.48 -9.89 -10.25
N LEU A 99 -1.51 -10.60 -9.11
CA LEU A 99 -2.74 -11.00 -8.45
C LEU A 99 -3.53 -9.77 -7.99
N ARG A 100 -2.86 -8.75 -7.42
CA ARG A 100 -3.55 -7.52 -6.97
C ARG A 100 -4.21 -6.78 -8.11
N LEU A 101 -3.49 -6.57 -9.21
CA LEU A 101 -4.03 -5.86 -10.37
C LEU A 101 -5.17 -6.66 -11.02
N THR A 102 -5.04 -7.99 -11.06
CA THR A 102 -6.06 -8.89 -11.60
C THR A 102 -7.35 -8.83 -10.78
N LEU A 103 -7.27 -9.01 -9.47
CA LEU A 103 -8.43 -8.99 -8.58
C LEU A 103 -9.13 -7.63 -8.60
N LEU A 104 -8.36 -6.54 -8.55
CA LEU A 104 -8.93 -5.19 -8.57
C LEU A 104 -9.54 -4.83 -9.94
N ALA A 105 -8.93 -5.25 -11.04
CA ALA A 105 -9.50 -5.01 -12.37
C ALA A 105 -10.82 -5.75 -12.58
N ASP A 106 -10.91 -7.01 -12.14
CA ASP A 106 -12.08 -7.86 -12.38
C ASP A 106 -13.21 -7.58 -11.38
N HIS A 107 -12.88 -7.40 -10.10
CA HIS A 107 -13.85 -7.32 -9.01
C HIS A 107 -14.00 -5.94 -8.41
N GLY A 108 -12.98 -5.09 -8.53
CA GLY A 108 -12.79 -3.91 -7.69
C GLY A 108 -12.43 -4.29 -6.25
N GLY A 109 -12.51 -3.31 -5.36
CA GLY A 109 -12.28 -3.48 -3.93
C GLY A 109 -10.98 -2.81 -3.51
N ILE A 110 -10.35 -3.35 -2.47
CA ILE A 110 -9.14 -2.81 -1.86
C ILE A 110 -8.12 -3.94 -1.78
N TRP A 111 -6.96 -3.75 -2.38
CA TRP A 111 -5.78 -4.55 -2.06
C TRP A 111 -5.13 -3.97 -0.81
N LEU A 112 -4.87 -4.84 0.16
CA LEU A 112 -4.21 -4.52 1.41
C LEU A 112 -3.12 -5.58 1.65
N ASP A 113 -1.85 -5.21 1.55
CA ASP A 113 -0.76 -6.14 1.85
C ASP A 113 -0.92 -6.78 3.24
N SER A 114 -0.53 -8.05 3.35
CA SER A 114 -0.77 -8.87 4.53
C SER A 114 -0.12 -8.38 5.83
N SER A 115 0.83 -7.44 5.73
CA SER A 115 1.55 -6.85 6.85
C SER A 115 1.12 -5.43 7.21
N ILE A 116 -0.02 -4.98 6.69
CA ILE A 116 -0.58 -3.68 7.04
C ILE A 116 -1.46 -3.81 8.27
N VAL A 117 -1.14 -3.07 9.32
CA VAL A 117 -1.99 -2.95 10.51
C VAL A 117 -2.82 -1.68 10.39
N LEU A 118 -4.14 -1.79 10.52
CA LEU A 118 -5.04 -0.63 10.58
C LEU A 118 -5.12 -0.10 12.02
N THR A 119 -5.31 1.20 12.16
CA THR A 119 -5.27 1.91 13.46
C THR A 119 -6.52 2.77 13.69
N PRO A 120 -7.16 3.31 12.64
CA PRO A 120 -8.55 3.71 12.62
C PRO A 120 -9.33 3.01 11.48
N PRO A 121 -10.64 3.25 11.34
CA PRO A 121 -11.45 2.59 10.32
C PRO A 121 -10.92 2.75 8.89
N LEU A 122 -10.91 1.64 8.13
CA LEU A 122 -10.38 1.55 6.76
C LEU A 122 -11.00 2.59 5.81
N ASP A 123 -12.25 2.99 6.04
CA ASP A 123 -12.95 4.00 5.24
C ASP A 123 -12.21 5.35 5.21
N LEU A 124 -11.37 5.67 6.20
CA LEU A 124 -10.56 6.90 6.20
C LEU A 124 -9.41 6.89 5.18
N LEU A 125 -8.98 5.71 4.73
CA LEU A 125 -7.92 5.55 3.72
C LEU A 125 -8.47 5.48 2.29
N VAL A 126 -9.79 5.34 2.13
CA VAL A 126 -10.39 4.98 0.84
C VAL A 126 -11.30 6.10 0.35
N ASN A 127 -10.91 6.77 -0.72
CA ASN A 127 -11.88 7.54 -1.51
C ASN A 127 -12.73 6.57 -2.31
N ARG A 128 -13.98 6.38 -1.87
CA ARG A 128 -14.94 5.40 -2.44
C ARG A 128 -15.44 5.78 -3.83
N THR A 129 -15.34 7.05 -4.19
CA THR A 129 -15.87 7.61 -5.45
C THR A 129 -14.83 7.72 -6.55
N ALA A 130 -13.54 7.64 -6.20
CA ALA A 130 -12.47 7.66 -7.17
C ALA A 130 -12.40 6.34 -7.94
N GLN A 131 -12.03 6.41 -9.23
CA GLN A 131 -11.86 5.20 -10.04
C GLN A 131 -10.75 4.31 -9.49
N LEU A 132 -9.69 4.95 -8.98
CA LEU A 132 -8.56 4.35 -8.29
C LEU A 132 -8.24 5.21 -7.07
N SER A 133 -7.91 4.59 -5.94
CA SER A 133 -7.33 5.27 -4.79
C SER A 133 -6.06 4.55 -4.35
N GLY A 134 -5.10 5.28 -3.80
CA GLY A 134 -3.87 4.71 -3.26
C GLY A 134 -3.25 5.61 -2.21
N VAL A 135 -2.06 5.23 -1.76
CA VAL A 135 -1.22 6.10 -0.93
C VAL A 135 0.06 6.44 -1.67
N HIS A 136 0.66 7.57 -1.33
CA HIS A 136 1.90 8.00 -1.95
C HIS A 136 2.96 8.47 -0.94
N LEU A 137 4.24 8.30 -1.25
CA LEU A 137 5.33 8.89 -0.46
C LEU A 137 5.78 10.20 -1.10
N GLU A 138 5.73 11.31 -0.35
CA GLU A 138 6.27 12.64 -0.70
C GLU A 138 5.93 13.13 -2.12
N ASP A 139 4.69 12.93 -2.59
CA ASP A 139 4.28 13.22 -3.98
C ASP A 139 5.15 12.58 -5.08
N VAL A 140 5.95 11.57 -4.72
CA VAL A 140 6.95 10.93 -5.58
C VAL A 140 6.70 9.44 -5.75
N LEU A 141 5.96 8.71 -4.91
CA LEU A 141 5.83 7.26 -5.15
C LEU A 141 4.42 6.76 -4.88
N PHE A 142 3.75 6.22 -5.91
CA PHE A 142 2.50 5.48 -5.70
C PHE A 142 2.81 4.11 -5.06
N GLU A 143 2.32 3.92 -3.85
CA GLU A 143 2.58 2.75 -3.04
C GLU A 143 1.59 1.63 -3.37
N THR A 144 2.11 0.50 -3.87
CA THR A 144 1.28 -0.60 -4.37
C THR A 144 0.84 -1.58 -3.28
N TYR A 145 1.28 -1.38 -2.04
CA TYR A 145 0.83 -2.15 -0.89
C TYR A 145 -0.62 -1.84 -0.49
N PHE A 146 -1.17 -0.70 -0.95
CA PHE A 146 -2.55 -0.29 -0.76
C PHE A 146 -3.11 0.30 -2.06
N ILE A 147 -4.11 -0.35 -2.64
CA ILE A 147 -4.76 0.11 -3.86
C ILE A 147 -6.26 -0.16 -3.74
N ALA A 148 -7.08 0.87 -3.86
CA ALA A 148 -8.52 0.72 -3.98
C ALA A 148 -8.97 1.00 -5.40
N SER A 149 -9.96 0.29 -5.92
CA SER A 149 -10.46 0.50 -7.27
C SER A 149 -11.94 0.19 -7.39
N THR A 150 -12.61 0.97 -8.23
CA THR A 150 -13.93 0.60 -8.77
C THR A 150 -13.83 -0.67 -9.60
N ARG A 151 -14.94 -1.39 -9.73
CA ARG A 151 -15.02 -2.61 -10.55
C ARG A 151 -14.88 -2.23 -12.03
N LYS A 152 -13.99 -2.91 -12.76
CA LYS A 152 -13.72 -2.63 -14.20
C LYS A 152 -13.30 -1.18 -14.47
N GLY A 153 -12.63 -0.54 -13.50
CA GLY A 153 -12.06 0.79 -13.67
C GLY A 153 -11.05 0.82 -14.82
N LYS A 154 -11.16 1.82 -15.71
CA LYS A 154 -10.32 1.88 -16.94
C LYS A 154 -8.83 1.90 -16.64
N ILE A 155 -8.42 2.63 -15.59
CA ILE A 155 -7.02 2.75 -15.20
C ILE A 155 -6.49 1.41 -14.69
N ILE A 156 -7.18 0.76 -13.75
CA ILE A 156 -6.71 -0.50 -13.18
C ILE A 156 -6.66 -1.62 -14.22
N SER A 157 -7.60 -1.65 -15.19
CA SER A 157 -7.59 -2.63 -16.27
C SER A 157 -6.41 -2.44 -17.23
N ARG A 158 -6.14 -1.20 -17.66
CA ARG A 158 -4.97 -0.87 -18.49
C ARG A 158 -3.67 -1.12 -17.72
N TRP A 159 -3.65 -0.83 -16.42
CA TRP A 159 -2.50 -1.08 -15.56
C TRP A 159 -2.17 -2.57 -15.48
N ARG A 160 -3.18 -3.42 -15.25
CA ARG A 160 -3.03 -4.88 -15.31
C ARG A 160 -2.47 -5.35 -16.66
N GLU A 161 -3.05 -4.89 -17.76
CA GLU A 161 -2.63 -5.28 -19.12
C GLU A 161 -1.17 -4.92 -19.39
N GLU A 162 -0.78 -3.68 -19.05
CA GLU A 162 0.59 -3.22 -19.22
C GLU A 162 1.56 -3.97 -18.31
N TYR A 163 1.16 -4.25 -17.07
CA TYR A 163 1.97 -5.05 -16.17
C TYR A 163 2.20 -6.46 -16.71
N VAL A 164 1.15 -7.14 -17.17
CA VAL A 164 1.25 -8.48 -17.80
C VAL A 164 2.21 -8.46 -18.99
N ARG A 165 2.20 -7.39 -19.79
CA ARG A 165 3.10 -7.24 -20.93
C ARG A 165 4.58 -7.15 -20.53
N ILE A 166 4.89 -6.49 -19.42
CA ILE A 166 6.29 -6.19 -19.05
C ILE A 166 6.84 -7.05 -17.92
N CYS A 167 5.99 -7.67 -17.10
CA CYS A 167 6.40 -8.43 -15.92
C CYS A 167 7.25 -9.67 -16.24
N GLY A 168 7.10 -10.25 -17.44
CA GLY A 168 7.86 -11.40 -17.92
C GLY A 168 9.07 -11.07 -18.78
N LEU A 169 9.36 -9.79 -19.05
CA LEU A 169 10.50 -9.39 -19.88
C LEU A 169 11.83 -9.81 -19.25
N SER A 170 12.82 -10.14 -20.10
CA SER A 170 14.20 -10.24 -19.64
C SER A 170 14.69 -8.89 -19.11
N GLN A 171 15.84 -8.86 -18.44
CA GLN A 171 16.41 -7.59 -17.98
C GLN A 171 16.70 -6.67 -19.18
N ASP A 172 17.34 -7.19 -20.22
CA ASP A 172 17.70 -6.43 -21.42
C ASP A 172 16.46 -5.87 -22.15
N ASP A 173 15.42 -6.70 -22.34
CA ASP A 173 14.17 -6.26 -22.97
C ASP A 173 13.44 -5.21 -22.13
N PHE A 174 13.49 -5.35 -20.80
CA PHE A 174 12.92 -4.37 -19.89
C PHE A 174 13.67 -3.03 -19.96
N GLU A 175 15.00 -3.05 -20.09
CA GLU A 175 15.81 -1.84 -20.29
C GLU A 175 15.52 -1.15 -21.63
N VAL A 176 15.31 -1.91 -22.71
CA VAL A 176 14.85 -1.38 -24.00
C VAL A 176 13.49 -0.70 -23.83
N TYR A 177 12.56 -1.33 -23.12
CA TYR A 177 11.25 -0.74 -22.84
C TYR A 177 11.35 0.56 -22.03
N LEU A 178 12.18 0.61 -20.99
CA LEU A 178 12.44 1.84 -20.23
C LEU A 178 13.03 2.94 -21.13
N GLY A 179 13.95 2.57 -22.04
CA GLY A 179 14.48 3.50 -23.04
C GLY A 179 13.40 4.09 -23.95
N GLY A 180 12.41 3.28 -24.34
CA GLY A 180 11.24 3.73 -25.10
C GLY A 180 10.37 4.74 -24.36
N LEU A 181 10.08 4.50 -23.07
CA LEU A 181 9.34 5.44 -22.23
C LEU A 181 10.09 6.78 -22.10
N LYS A 182 11.40 6.73 -21.84
CA LYS A 182 12.25 7.93 -21.78
C LYS A 182 12.24 8.70 -23.10
N GLY A 183 12.38 8.02 -24.24
CA GLY A 183 12.30 8.64 -25.56
C GLY A 183 10.96 9.31 -25.86
N ALA A 184 9.87 8.82 -25.26
CA ALA A 184 8.54 9.41 -25.34
C ALA A 184 8.30 10.55 -24.33
N GLY A 185 9.30 10.93 -23.53
CA GLY A 185 9.15 11.94 -22.47
C GLY A 185 8.27 11.47 -21.31
N ILE A 186 8.04 10.16 -21.17
CA ILE A 186 7.35 9.59 -20.02
C ILE A 186 8.38 9.38 -18.93
N GLU A 187 8.49 10.38 -18.07
CA GLU A 187 9.29 10.31 -16.87
C GLU A 187 8.66 9.33 -15.87
N PRO A 188 9.48 8.66 -15.05
CA PRO A 188 8.98 7.75 -14.04
C PRO A 188 8.17 8.52 -13.00
N LEU A 189 7.09 7.94 -12.46
CA LEU A 189 6.35 8.51 -11.33
C LEU A 189 7.19 8.71 -10.08
N ASN A 190 8.46 8.28 -10.06
CA ASN A 190 9.31 8.21 -8.89
C ASN A 190 10.62 9.00 -9.04
N GLY A 191 10.67 10.07 -9.81
CA GLY A 191 11.88 10.91 -9.92
C GLY A 191 12.37 11.01 -11.35
N HIS A 192 13.18 12.01 -11.65
CA HIS A 192 13.56 12.32 -13.03
C HIS A 192 14.61 11.32 -13.56
N PHE A 193 14.33 10.64 -14.69
CA PHE A 193 15.33 9.88 -15.46
C PHE A 193 16.51 10.76 -15.93
N ALA A 194 16.36 12.08 -15.84
CA ALA A 194 17.35 13.06 -16.24
C ALA A 194 18.51 13.19 -15.24
N ASP A 195 18.29 12.91 -13.95
CA ASP A 195 19.22 13.35 -12.89
C ASP A 195 20.13 12.24 -12.34
N CYS A 196 19.87 10.97 -12.67
CA CYS A 196 20.68 9.84 -12.21
C CYS A 196 21.17 8.99 -13.41
N ASP A 197 22.49 8.95 -13.65
CA ASP A 197 23.10 8.00 -14.60
C ASP A 197 23.24 6.62 -13.96
N TRP A 198 22.23 5.79 -14.11
CA TRP A 198 22.18 4.44 -13.55
C TRP A 198 22.92 3.39 -14.40
N ARG A 199 23.49 3.79 -15.56
CA ARG A 199 24.13 2.89 -16.52
C ARG A 199 25.64 2.81 -16.34
N ASP A 200 26.27 3.79 -15.69
CA ASP A 200 27.69 3.76 -15.41
C ASP A 200 28.00 2.86 -14.20
N LYS A 201 28.61 1.70 -14.47
CA LYS A 201 29.12 0.76 -13.44
C LYS A 201 30.63 0.88 -13.25
N SER A 202 31.26 1.96 -13.71
CA SER A 202 32.67 2.21 -13.51
C SER A 202 33.01 2.28 -12.02
N TRP A 203 34.23 1.90 -11.66
CA TRP A 203 34.69 1.94 -10.27
C TRP A 203 34.61 3.35 -9.66
N GLY A 204 34.86 4.39 -10.48
CA GLY A 204 34.72 5.79 -10.07
C GLY A 204 33.27 6.14 -9.71
N HIS A 205 32.30 5.70 -10.52
CA HIS A 205 30.88 5.91 -10.27
C HIS A 205 30.43 5.23 -8.96
N VAL A 206 30.83 3.98 -8.71
CA VAL A 206 30.51 3.25 -7.47
C VAL A 206 31.08 3.94 -6.22
N MET A 207 32.27 4.53 -6.33
CA MET A 207 32.88 5.25 -5.20
C MET A 207 32.16 6.57 -4.91
N VAL A 208 31.81 7.33 -5.95
CA VAL A 208 31.03 8.57 -5.83
C VAL A 208 29.64 8.27 -5.26
N ASP A 209 28.99 7.22 -5.74
CA ASP A 209 27.72 6.72 -5.24
C ASP A 209 27.77 6.49 -3.72
N ARG A 210 28.76 5.74 -3.22
CA ARG A 210 28.95 5.54 -1.76
C ARG A 210 29.10 6.84 -0.97
N VAL A 211 29.79 7.84 -1.52
CA VAL A 211 29.98 9.13 -0.84
C VAL A 211 28.67 9.92 -0.80
N ILE A 212 27.93 9.95 -1.91
CA ILE A 212 26.61 10.59 -2.00
C ILE A 212 25.64 9.94 -1.00
N HIS A 213 25.64 8.62 -0.90
CA HIS A 213 24.82 7.89 0.06
C HIS A 213 25.19 8.19 1.51
N ALA A 214 26.49 8.21 1.85
CA ALA A 214 26.93 8.59 3.19
C ALA A 214 26.53 10.03 3.56
N ALA A 215 26.57 10.95 2.59
CA ALA A 215 26.12 12.33 2.78
C ALA A 215 24.60 12.43 2.93
N ALA A 216 23.83 11.64 2.16
CA ALA A 216 22.38 11.56 2.29
C ALA A 216 21.98 10.95 3.65
N ASP A 217 22.64 9.87 4.09
CA ASP A 217 22.42 9.27 5.42
C ASP A 217 22.66 10.29 6.54
N LEU A 218 23.75 11.07 6.44
CA LEU A 218 24.05 12.14 7.40
C LEU A 218 22.99 13.25 7.38
N THR A 219 22.54 13.65 6.19
CA THR A 219 21.47 14.64 6.03
C THR A 219 20.15 14.13 6.61
N ASN A 220 19.85 12.85 6.37
CA ASN A 220 18.66 12.16 6.85
C ASN A 220 18.68 11.94 8.37
N MET A 221 19.82 12.07 9.07
CA MET A 221 19.81 12.14 10.54
C MET A 221 19.06 13.37 11.06
N LEU A 222 18.92 14.43 10.25
CA LEU A 222 18.27 15.68 10.61
C LEU A 222 16.86 15.82 10.06
N VAL A 223 16.32 14.81 9.36
CA VAL A 223 15.00 14.90 8.70
C VAL A 223 13.85 15.16 9.68
N LYS A 224 13.99 14.73 10.94
CA LYS A 224 13.08 15.12 12.03
C LYS A 224 12.91 16.64 12.20
N TYR A 225 13.96 17.42 11.93
CA TYR A 225 13.98 18.87 12.09
C TYR A 225 13.70 19.62 10.78
N THR A 226 14.12 19.05 9.65
CA THR A 226 13.99 19.71 8.34
C THR A 226 12.68 19.36 7.65
N GLY A 227 12.07 18.23 7.97
CA GLY A 227 10.95 17.67 7.22
C GLY A 227 11.32 17.25 5.80
N HIS A 228 12.62 17.25 5.47
CA HIS A 228 13.13 16.97 4.13
C HIS A 228 14.01 15.73 4.16
N TYR A 229 13.56 14.66 3.49
CA TYR A 229 14.33 13.45 3.30
C TYR A 229 15.10 13.52 1.98
N MET A 230 16.41 13.33 2.05
CA MET A 230 17.27 13.31 0.87
C MET A 230 17.35 11.89 0.32
N HIS A 231 16.86 11.71 -0.90
CA HIS A 231 17.02 10.46 -1.66
C HIS A 231 18.26 10.56 -2.56
N PRO A 232 19.37 9.89 -2.24
CA PRO A 232 20.52 9.85 -3.13
C PRO A 232 20.15 9.11 -4.43
N CYS A 233 20.55 9.68 -5.57
CA CYS A 233 20.50 8.98 -6.86
C CYS A 233 21.26 7.65 -6.76
N GLY A 234 20.80 6.63 -7.48
CA GLY A 234 21.56 5.37 -7.65
C GLY A 234 21.42 4.35 -6.53
N GLU A 235 20.67 4.65 -5.45
CA GLU A 235 20.39 3.64 -4.43
C GLU A 235 19.78 2.39 -5.07
N HIS A 236 20.09 1.21 -4.51
CA HIS A 236 19.43 -0.06 -4.84
C HIS A 236 17.88 0.04 -4.83
N TYR A 237 17.32 1.10 -4.25
CA TYR A 237 15.94 1.56 -4.37
C TYR A 237 15.45 1.69 -5.82
N TRP A 238 16.27 2.21 -6.74
CA TRP A 238 15.92 2.45 -8.16
C TRP A 238 16.13 1.24 -9.07
N MET A 239 17.07 0.35 -8.74
CA MET A 239 17.35 -0.86 -9.53
C MET A 239 16.19 -1.88 -9.50
N HIS A 240 15.26 -1.71 -8.57
CA HIS A 240 13.98 -2.41 -8.55
C HIS A 240 12.84 -1.43 -8.76
N TYR A 241 12.91 -0.63 -9.83
CA TYR A 241 11.72 0.02 -10.35
C TYR A 241 10.65 -1.06 -10.49
N LEU A 242 9.70 -1.09 -9.54
CA LEU A 242 8.74 -2.16 -9.47
C LEU A 242 8.02 -2.12 -10.81
N ARG A 243 8.08 -3.22 -11.56
CA ARG A 243 7.48 -3.28 -12.91
C ARG A 243 6.01 -2.84 -12.86
N ILE A 244 5.35 -3.05 -11.72
CA ILE A 244 4.01 -2.55 -11.45
C ILE A 244 3.94 -1.02 -11.53
N ASN A 245 4.85 -0.26 -10.91
CA ASN A 245 4.86 1.19 -11.03
C ASN A 245 5.25 1.66 -12.44
N VAL A 246 6.19 1.01 -13.14
CA VAL A 246 6.48 1.36 -14.55
C VAL A 246 5.23 1.21 -15.41
N ALA A 247 4.47 0.13 -15.21
CA ALA A 247 3.24 -0.11 -15.94
C ALA A 247 2.21 1.00 -15.68
N LEU A 248 2.07 1.47 -14.44
CA LEU A 248 1.19 2.61 -14.12
C LEU A 248 1.64 3.87 -14.88
N ASN A 249 2.93 4.17 -14.87
CA ASN A 249 3.50 5.35 -15.52
C ASN A 249 3.23 5.33 -17.02
N SER A 250 3.45 4.20 -17.67
CA SER A 250 3.17 4.03 -19.10
C SER A 250 1.70 4.26 -19.42
N VAL A 251 0.78 3.71 -18.61
CA VAL A 251 -0.67 3.89 -18.79
C VAL A 251 -1.09 5.35 -18.65
N LEU A 252 -0.54 6.04 -17.67
CA LEU A 252 -0.87 7.44 -17.44
C LEU A 252 -0.20 8.38 -18.46
N GLY A 253 1.04 8.10 -18.87
CA GLY A 253 1.82 8.94 -19.79
C GLY A 253 1.31 8.86 -21.23
N THR A 254 0.89 7.68 -21.67
CA THR A 254 0.23 7.48 -22.96
C THR A 254 -1.17 8.12 -23.04
N SER A 255 -1.72 8.59 -21.92
CA SER A 255 -3.02 9.29 -21.88
C SER A 255 -2.90 10.81 -22.17
N GLY A 256 -1.69 11.31 -22.49
CA GLY A 256 -1.49 12.61 -23.14
C GLY A 256 -1.39 13.84 -22.22
N LYS A 257 -1.07 13.66 -20.92
CA LYS A 257 -0.87 14.77 -19.97
C LYS A 257 0.36 14.51 -19.09
N SER A 258 1.06 15.58 -18.74
CA SER A 258 2.23 15.55 -17.84
C SER A 258 1.88 14.85 -16.52
N LEU A 259 2.69 13.85 -16.19
CA LEU A 259 2.56 12.95 -15.05
C LEU A 259 3.28 13.52 -13.85
N GLN A 260 2.59 14.38 -13.12
CA GLN A 260 2.99 14.79 -11.78
C GLN A 260 1.89 14.30 -10.83
N LEU A 261 2.24 13.71 -9.69
CA LEU A 261 1.27 13.12 -8.75
C LEU A 261 0.16 14.11 -8.35
N HIS A 262 0.48 15.40 -8.26
CA HIS A 262 -0.47 16.51 -8.02
C HIS A 262 -1.58 16.66 -9.09
N SER A 263 -1.51 15.91 -10.20
CA SER A 263 -2.48 15.93 -11.30
C SER A 263 -3.29 14.64 -11.45
N LEU A 264 -3.09 13.69 -10.54
CA LEU A 264 -3.76 12.38 -10.53
C LEU A 264 -5.28 12.49 -10.34
N ASP A 265 -5.76 13.47 -9.57
CA ASP A 265 -7.20 13.74 -9.41
C ASP A 265 -7.88 13.99 -10.77
N LYS A 266 -7.19 14.64 -11.71
CA LYS A 266 -7.69 14.90 -13.08
C LYS A 266 -7.85 13.62 -13.90
N HIS A 267 -7.24 12.53 -13.45
CA HIS A 267 -7.34 11.20 -14.02
C HIS A 267 -8.30 10.29 -13.22
N GLY A 268 -8.98 10.82 -12.19
CA GLY A 268 -9.86 10.05 -11.32
C GLY A 268 -9.11 9.15 -10.34
N ILE A 269 -7.86 9.49 -10.03
CA ILE A 269 -7.02 8.80 -9.06
C ILE A 269 -6.89 9.67 -7.82
N SER A 270 -7.35 9.18 -6.67
CA SER A 270 -7.22 9.87 -5.38
C SER A 270 -6.04 9.28 -4.61
N VAL A 271 -5.13 10.11 -4.12
CA VAL A 271 -3.99 9.63 -3.32
C VAL A 271 -3.99 10.27 -1.94
N ALA A 272 -3.67 9.48 -0.92
CA ALA A 272 -3.46 9.95 0.45
C ALA A 272 -1.97 9.88 0.80
N ASP A 273 -1.51 10.80 1.65
CA ASP A 273 -0.10 10.90 2.02
C ASP A 273 0.33 9.76 2.97
N THR A 274 1.40 9.05 2.60
CA THR A 274 2.02 7.97 3.39
C THR A 274 2.61 8.51 4.70
N LEU A 275 2.83 9.82 4.85
CA LEU A 275 3.17 10.45 6.13
C LEU A 275 2.12 10.21 7.22
N GLN A 276 0.89 9.87 6.84
CA GLN A 276 -0.15 9.41 7.76
C GLN A 276 -0.03 7.91 8.08
N THR A 277 1.07 7.24 7.74
CA THR A 277 1.32 5.83 8.06
C THR A 277 2.64 5.68 8.83
N LEU A 278 2.75 4.66 9.70
CA LEU A 278 3.96 4.45 10.51
C LEU A 278 5.22 4.21 9.65
N SER A 279 5.10 3.79 8.39
CA SER A 279 6.25 3.67 7.49
C SER A 279 6.99 5.00 7.30
N ALA A 280 6.32 6.13 7.50
CA ALA A 280 6.97 7.43 7.51
C ALA A 280 7.83 7.66 8.76
N VAL A 281 7.45 7.16 9.94
CA VAL A 281 8.22 7.36 11.18
C VAL A 281 9.61 6.74 11.09
N SER A 282 9.73 5.55 10.47
CA SER A 282 11.03 4.91 10.29
C SER A 282 11.93 5.69 9.32
N VAL A 283 11.36 6.12 8.19
CA VAL A 283 12.04 6.94 7.18
C VAL A 283 12.46 8.29 7.77
N GLN A 284 11.53 8.99 8.44
CA GLN A 284 11.74 10.30 9.05
C GLN A 284 12.71 10.31 10.24
N ASN A 285 13.07 9.15 10.78
CA ASN A 285 14.02 9.09 11.89
C ASN A 285 15.27 8.28 11.56
N GLY A 286 15.42 7.79 10.31
CA GLY A 286 16.56 6.97 9.89
C GLY A 286 16.74 5.71 10.73
N TRP A 287 15.63 5.12 11.22
CA TRP A 287 15.70 3.97 12.11
C TRP A 287 15.92 2.67 11.35
N ASN A 288 16.76 1.80 11.90
CA ASN A 288 16.88 0.43 11.40
C ASN A 288 15.72 -0.45 11.90
N ASN A 289 15.58 -1.64 11.30
CA ASN A 289 14.50 -2.60 11.58
C ASN A 289 14.34 -2.91 13.09
N THR A 290 15.46 -3.11 13.80
CA THR A 290 15.45 -3.47 15.23
C THR A 290 15.01 -2.31 16.10
N ARG A 291 15.45 -1.08 15.79
CA ARG A 291 15.10 0.12 16.55
C ARG A 291 13.61 0.41 16.45
N ILE A 292 13.00 0.23 15.28
CA ILE A 292 11.55 0.38 15.07
C ILE A 292 10.81 -0.66 15.90
N ALA A 293 11.19 -1.94 15.78
CA ALA A 293 10.55 -3.01 16.54
C ALA A 293 10.62 -2.77 18.05
N HIS A 294 11.80 -2.38 18.56
CA HIS A 294 11.98 -2.03 19.97
C HIS A 294 11.08 -0.87 20.39
N PHE A 295 11.09 0.24 19.64
CA PHE A 295 10.22 1.39 19.95
C PHE A 295 8.76 0.97 20.09
N LEU A 296 8.26 0.14 19.17
CA LEU A 296 6.86 -0.27 19.14
C LEU A 296 6.42 -1.11 20.36
N VAL A 297 7.33 -1.85 20.97
CA VAL A 297 7.05 -2.70 22.14
C VAL A 297 7.46 -2.08 23.47
N ALA A 298 8.23 -0.99 23.45
CA ALA A 298 8.83 -0.42 24.64
C ALA A 298 8.05 0.80 25.18
N PRO A 299 8.20 1.13 26.48
CA PRO A 299 7.45 2.21 27.14
C PRO A 299 7.61 3.59 26.52
N GLU A 300 8.72 3.85 25.83
CA GLU A 300 9.02 5.16 25.22
C GLU A 300 8.02 5.53 24.13
N SER A 301 7.28 4.56 23.59
CA SER A 301 6.22 4.78 22.61
C SER A 301 4.84 5.09 23.22
N ASN A 302 4.75 5.23 24.55
CA ASN A 302 3.48 5.53 25.22
C ASN A 302 2.86 6.86 24.77
N SER A 303 3.69 7.88 24.50
CA SER A 303 3.23 9.19 24.02
C SER A 303 2.92 9.23 22.53
N PHE A 304 3.19 8.15 21.79
CA PHE A 304 2.93 8.11 20.35
C PHE A 304 1.42 8.06 20.08
N ASP A 305 0.91 8.96 19.26
CA ASP A 305 -0.51 8.96 18.90
C ASP A 305 -0.78 7.94 17.77
N VAL A 306 -1.25 6.75 18.16
CA VAL A 306 -1.57 5.65 17.23
C VAL A 306 -2.79 5.97 16.37
N GLU A 307 -3.71 6.82 16.82
CA GLU A 307 -4.90 7.17 16.05
C GLU A 307 -4.60 8.20 14.95
N SER A 308 -3.55 9.01 15.14
CA SER A 308 -3.09 9.97 14.13
C SER A 308 -2.51 9.33 12.87
N ILE A 309 -2.07 8.07 12.97
CA ILE A 309 -1.65 7.27 11.82
C ILE A 309 -2.82 6.41 11.36
N HIS A 310 -3.09 6.36 10.06
CA HIS A 310 -4.18 5.59 9.47
C HIS A 310 -3.82 4.11 9.24
N ALA A 311 -2.54 3.78 9.12
CA ALA A 311 -2.07 2.42 9.00
C ALA A 311 -0.58 2.27 9.33
N MET A 312 -0.12 1.05 9.57
CA MET A 312 1.29 0.69 9.74
C MET A 312 1.65 -0.39 8.74
N LYS A 313 2.47 -0.08 7.75
CA LYS A 313 3.04 -1.07 6.84
C LYS A 313 4.40 -1.51 7.38
N TRP A 314 4.52 -2.79 7.73
CA TRP A 314 5.80 -3.37 8.14
C TRP A 314 6.52 -4.06 6.98
N ARG A 315 7.79 -3.70 6.78
CA ARG A 315 8.73 -4.33 5.86
C ARG A 315 9.18 -5.69 6.40
N SER A 316 9.77 -6.53 5.55
CA SER A 316 10.17 -7.90 5.94
C SER A 316 11.18 -7.92 7.11
N GLY A 317 12.10 -6.95 7.15
CA GLY A 317 13.06 -6.79 8.25
C GLY A 317 12.37 -6.40 9.56
N GLU A 318 11.57 -5.34 9.54
CA GLU A 318 10.79 -4.86 10.70
C GLU A 318 9.89 -5.95 11.27
N ARG A 319 9.20 -6.72 10.41
CA ARG A 319 8.39 -7.86 10.84
C ARG A 319 9.19 -8.91 11.58
N ARG A 320 10.32 -9.35 11.01
CA ARG A 320 11.20 -10.34 11.67
C ARG A 320 11.70 -9.82 13.01
N SER A 321 12.10 -8.55 13.08
CA SER A 321 12.54 -7.93 14.33
C SER A 321 11.40 -7.87 15.36
N LEU A 322 10.17 -7.55 14.95
CA LEU A 322 9.02 -7.47 15.85
C LEU A 322 8.50 -8.85 16.27
N ASP A 323 8.53 -9.84 15.37
CA ASP A 323 8.16 -11.23 15.66
C ASP A 323 9.12 -11.89 16.66
N ALA A 324 10.36 -11.41 16.75
CA ALA A 324 11.36 -11.87 17.72
C ALA A 324 11.06 -11.41 19.16
N PHE A 325 10.18 -10.42 19.36
CA PHE A 325 9.69 -10.05 20.68
C PHE A 325 8.47 -10.89 21.06
N ASP A 326 8.47 -11.42 22.28
CA ASP A 326 7.34 -12.16 22.85
C ASP A 326 6.46 -11.32 23.76
N SER A 327 6.93 -10.14 24.15
CA SER A 327 6.21 -9.22 25.02
C SER A 327 6.13 -7.82 24.45
N CYS A 328 5.18 -7.06 24.99
CA CYS A 328 5.13 -5.61 24.88
C CYS A 328 4.95 -5.01 26.27
N ALA A 329 5.58 -3.87 26.52
CA ALA A 329 5.40 -3.13 27.75
C ALA A 329 4.02 -2.47 27.76
N GLU A 330 3.39 -2.44 28.92
CA GLU A 330 2.16 -1.68 29.15
C GLU A 330 2.33 -0.23 28.64
N GLY A 331 1.32 0.29 27.94
CA GLY A 331 1.36 1.62 27.35
C GLY A 331 2.11 1.72 26.01
N SER A 332 2.97 0.75 25.65
CA SER A 332 3.60 0.73 24.32
C SER A 332 2.58 0.67 23.19
N VAL A 333 2.97 1.08 21.98
CA VAL A 333 2.09 1.08 20.80
C VAL A 333 1.46 -0.29 20.55
N ILE A 334 2.25 -1.37 20.58
CA ILE A 334 1.73 -2.72 20.33
C ILE A 334 0.75 -3.15 21.43
N CYS A 335 1.05 -2.90 22.70
CA CYS A 335 0.17 -3.26 23.80
C CYS A 335 -1.13 -2.46 23.80
N ARG A 336 -1.08 -1.15 23.53
CA ARG A 336 -2.30 -0.34 23.40
C ARG A 336 -3.17 -0.83 22.23
N LEU A 337 -2.57 -1.06 21.08
CA LEU A 337 -3.31 -1.48 19.89
C LEU A 337 -3.87 -2.90 20.04
N GLN A 338 -3.13 -3.84 20.65
CA GLN A 338 -3.64 -5.20 20.86
C GLN A 338 -4.88 -5.21 21.76
N ARG A 339 -4.93 -4.35 22.79
CA ARG A 339 -6.09 -4.21 23.67
C ARG A 339 -7.31 -3.69 22.91
N VAL A 340 -7.12 -2.74 21.99
CA VAL A 340 -8.20 -2.20 21.14
C VAL A 340 -8.76 -3.27 20.21
N ILE A 341 -7.90 -4.03 19.53
CA ILE A 341 -8.31 -5.06 18.56
C ILE A 341 -8.71 -6.39 19.24
N GLY A 342 -8.62 -6.50 20.56
CA GLY A 342 -8.98 -7.71 21.33
C GLY A 342 -7.97 -8.86 21.19
N GLY A 343 -6.72 -8.59 20.83
CA GLY A 343 -5.66 -9.58 20.66
C GLY A 343 -4.77 -9.75 21.89
N ASN A 344 -4.11 -10.91 21.99
CA ASN A 344 -3.15 -11.25 23.05
C ASN A 344 -1.85 -11.85 22.46
N LEU A 345 -1.46 -11.37 21.27
CA LEU A 345 -0.31 -11.91 20.51
C LEU A 345 1.04 -11.61 21.16
N TYR A 346 1.13 -10.54 21.96
CA TYR A 346 2.30 -10.16 22.73
C TYR A 346 1.95 -10.20 24.21
N LYS A 347 2.78 -10.88 25.01
CA LYS A 347 2.60 -10.92 26.47
C LYS A 347 2.80 -9.51 27.02
N GLU A 348 1.77 -8.99 27.65
CA GLU A 348 1.88 -7.69 28.29
C GLU A 348 2.77 -7.79 29.55
N THR A 349 3.75 -6.91 29.64
CA THR A 349 4.62 -6.75 30.82
C THR A 349 4.31 -5.42 31.50
N PRO A 350 4.26 -5.35 32.83
CA PRO A 350 4.07 -4.08 33.55
C PRO A 350 5.10 -3.03 33.12
N LEU A 351 4.72 -1.75 33.15
CA LEU A 351 5.65 -0.64 33.06
C LEU A 351 6.70 -0.80 34.16
N GLU A 352 7.98 -0.94 33.81
CA GLU A 352 9.03 -1.19 34.80
C GLU A 352 9.04 -0.12 35.90
N GLY A 353 8.65 -0.57 37.09
CA GLY A 353 8.86 0.04 38.40
C GLY A 353 9.22 -1.00 39.47
N GLU A 354 9.54 -2.24 39.08
CA GLU A 354 10.08 -3.28 39.99
C GLU A 354 11.20 -4.05 39.30
N SER A 355 12.37 -4.02 39.92
CA SER A 355 13.61 -4.63 39.45
C SER A 355 13.47 -6.14 39.24
N LEU A 356 13.83 -6.62 38.05
CA LEU A 356 14.20 -8.02 37.85
C LEU A 356 15.69 -8.10 37.48
N SER A 357 16.41 -8.84 38.32
CA SER A 357 17.84 -9.08 38.32
C SER A 357 18.41 -9.51 36.96
N ALA A 358 19.63 -9.05 36.68
CA ALA A 358 20.42 -9.40 35.51
C ALA A 358 20.49 -10.94 35.25
N PRO A 359 20.53 -11.37 33.98
CA PRO A 359 20.69 -12.79 33.64
C PRO A 359 22.09 -13.29 34.04
N PRO A 360 22.25 -14.59 34.38
CA PRO A 360 23.53 -15.12 34.78
C PRO A 360 24.50 -15.13 33.60
N GLU A 361 25.72 -14.64 33.84
CA GLU A 361 26.85 -14.75 32.93
C GLU A 361 27.05 -16.22 32.54
N ARG A 362 26.98 -16.50 31.23
CA ARG A 362 27.46 -17.77 30.69
C ARG A 362 28.98 -17.70 30.67
N HIS A 363 29.61 -18.41 31.60
CA HIS A 363 31.01 -18.79 31.46
C HIS A 363 31.17 -19.69 30.23
N GLU A 364 32.04 -19.25 29.32
CA GLU A 364 32.58 -20.06 28.23
C GLU A 364 33.32 -21.28 28.79
N LEU A 365 33.05 -22.44 28.20
CA LEU A 365 33.96 -23.59 28.11
C LEU A 365 33.89 -24.14 26.69
#